data_AF-A0A9P7JFE9-F1
#
_entry.id   AF-A0A9P7JFE9-F1
#
_cell.length_a   1.000
_cell.length_b   1.000
_cell.length_c   1.000
_cell.angle_alpha   90.00
_cell.angle_beta   90.00
_cell.angle_gamma   90.00
#
_symmetry.space_group_name_H-M   'P 1'
#
loop_
_entity.id
_entity.type
_entity.pdbx_description
1 polymer ?
#
loop_
_entity_poly.entity_id
_entity_poly.type
_entity_poly.pdbx_seq_one_letter_code
_entity_poly.pdbx_strand_id
1 'polypeptide(L)'
;MPLEGAGMMTKDRSLPRTSVGDSAFYVEGFCISGVKGLAKTHIQDLLALKKKYQVLIMQKCSPFKVLRMYYQNFNRNITQKYHFVLDNWPLSKFIAPSNINSLTELQVLYNAWDSNASCFCKLSDEEYKAWEVKNFTDVLALASTLHDADKEDLIAEGENNAPGPQLLSNSVPKSPANPPLQPSDCDASIAAPEPTQTQKCKVPSETPAGSVVFTMDGAPMQVTKKSRREHTDKGIKHGPCKKKGDALAVVSSKGPSHSTDNTRDLLNAPPCGGMHITL
;
A
#
# COMPACT_ATOMS: atom_id res chain seq x y z
N MET A 1 -34.19 -23.38 -36.32
CA MET A 1 -33.89 -22.53 -35.14
C MET A 1 -32.82 -21.54 -35.59
N PRO A 2 -33.13 -20.25 -35.71
CA PRO A 2 -32.23 -19.27 -36.31
C PRO A 2 -31.15 -18.81 -35.32
N LEU A 3 -29.92 -18.75 -35.82
CA LEU A 3 -28.74 -18.22 -35.14
C LEU A 3 -28.78 -16.69 -35.21
N GLU A 4 -29.22 -16.03 -34.14
CA GLU A 4 -29.08 -14.57 -34.00
C GLU A 4 -27.67 -14.21 -33.51
N GLY A 5 -26.92 -13.54 -34.38
CA GLY A 5 -25.59 -13.02 -34.09
C GLY A 5 -25.66 -11.79 -33.20
N ALA A 6 -25.12 -11.91 -31.99
CA ALA A 6 -24.86 -10.77 -31.11
C ALA A 6 -23.58 -10.06 -31.56
N GLY A 7 -23.75 -8.90 -32.21
CA GLY A 7 -22.66 -8.02 -32.60
C GLY A 7 -21.92 -7.48 -31.37
N MET A 8 -20.65 -7.91 -31.20
CA MET A 8 -19.69 -7.27 -30.30
C MET A 8 -19.43 -5.84 -30.76
N MET A 9 -20.07 -4.88 -30.10
CA MET A 9 -19.68 -3.46 -30.15
C MET A 9 -18.31 -3.30 -29.50
N THR A 10 -17.27 -3.31 -30.31
CA THR A 10 -15.93 -2.83 -29.94
C THR A 10 -16.04 -1.35 -29.64
N LYS A 11 -16.19 -1.01 -28.35
CA LYS A 11 -16.16 0.37 -27.88
C LYS A 11 -14.72 0.85 -28.01
N ASP A 12 -14.43 1.49 -29.14
CA ASP A 12 -13.15 2.13 -29.40
C ASP A 12 -12.79 3.01 -28.21
N ARG A 13 -11.78 2.55 -27.47
CA ARG A 13 -11.23 3.24 -26.32
C ARG A 13 -10.36 4.36 -26.88
N SER A 14 -11.00 5.41 -27.40
CA SER A 14 -10.32 6.62 -27.85
C SER A 14 -9.56 7.18 -26.66
N LEU A 15 -8.24 7.04 -26.66
CA LEU A 15 -7.40 7.68 -25.66
C LEU A 15 -7.73 9.18 -25.67
N PRO A 16 -7.97 9.80 -24.51
CA PRO A 16 -8.25 11.23 -24.47
C PRO A 16 -7.08 11.94 -25.13
N ARG A 17 -7.35 12.61 -26.26
CA ARG A 17 -6.42 13.55 -26.87
C ARG A 17 -6.14 14.60 -25.81
N THR A 18 -5.00 14.48 -25.15
CA THR A 18 -4.50 15.53 -24.26
C THR A 18 -4.40 16.79 -25.11
N SER A 19 -5.18 17.80 -24.74
CA SER A 19 -5.22 19.05 -25.48
C SER A 19 -3.82 19.66 -25.46
N VAL A 20 -3.41 20.31 -26.54
CA VAL A 20 -2.13 21.04 -26.60
C VAL A 20 -2.04 22.05 -25.44
N GLY A 21 -3.17 22.58 -24.98
CA GLY A 21 -3.26 23.44 -23.80
C GLY A 21 -2.83 22.76 -22.49
N ASP A 22 -3.19 21.49 -22.29
CA ASP A 22 -2.84 20.76 -21.06
C ASP A 22 -1.31 20.57 -20.96
N SER A 23 -0.67 20.34 -22.10
CA SER A 23 0.79 20.21 -22.19
C SER A 23 1.50 21.53 -21.87
N ALA A 24 0.96 22.67 -22.30
CA ALA A 24 1.52 23.98 -21.99
C ALA A 24 1.52 24.26 -20.48
N PHE A 25 0.44 23.89 -19.77
CA PHE A 25 0.38 24.02 -18.31
C PHE A 25 1.42 23.19 -17.56
N TYR A 26 1.75 21.97 -18.05
CA TYR A 26 2.80 21.16 -17.44
C TYR A 26 4.18 21.81 -17.60
N VAL A 27 4.46 22.39 -18.78
CA VAL A 27 5.74 23.06 -19.02
C VAL A 27 5.84 24.36 -18.22
N GLU A 28 4.78 25.16 -18.18
CA GLU A 28 4.72 26.39 -17.39
C GLU A 28 4.85 26.10 -15.89
N GLY A 29 4.10 25.11 -15.38
CA GLY A 29 4.20 24.66 -13.99
C GLY A 29 5.59 24.13 -13.64
N PHE A 30 6.25 23.46 -14.57
CA PHE A 30 7.65 23.02 -14.44
C PHE A 30 8.61 24.21 -14.38
N CYS A 31 8.43 25.22 -15.23
CA CYS A 31 9.24 26.43 -15.24
C CYS A 31 9.08 27.25 -13.95
N ILE A 32 7.87 27.32 -13.38
CA ILE A 32 7.60 28.08 -12.15
C ILE A 32 8.08 27.33 -10.90
N SER A 33 7.79 26.04 -10.80
CA SER A 33 8.01 25.28 -9.56
C SER A 33 9.31 24.46 -9.55
N GLY A 34 9.92 24.26 -10.71
CA GLY A 34 11.00 23.33 -10.94
C GLY A 34 10.60 21.86 -10.68
N VAL A 35 11.57 20.97 -10.85
CA VAL A 35 11.45 19.52 -10.54
C VAL A 35 10.95 19.23 -9.11
N LYS A 36 11.25 20.14 -8.16
CA LYS A 36 10.82 20.02 -6.76
C LYS A 36 9.31 20.21 -6.58
N GLY A 37 8.65 20.99 -7.45
CA GLY A 37 7.20 21.15 -7.45
C GLY A 37 6.50 19.87 -7.87
N LEU A 38 6.95 19.25 -8.96
CA LEU A 38 6.35 18.03 -9.50
C LEU A 38 6.38 16.86 -8.52
N ALA A 39 7.52 16.67 -7.82
CA ALA A 39 7.65 15.62 -6.81
C ALA A 39 6.68 15.81 -5.63
N LYS A 40 6.43 17.07 -5.21
CA LYS A 40 5.47 17.38 -4.16
C LYS A 40 4.04 17.06 -4.59
N THR A 41 3.67 17.43 -5.82
CA THR A 41 2.35 17.11 -6.38
C THR A 41 2.11 15.61 -6.42
N HIS A 42 3.09 14.84 -6.91
CA HIS A 42 2.97 13.38 -6.95
C HIS A 42 2.77 12.74 -5.56
N ILE A 43 3.51 13.19 -4.55
CA ILE A 43 3.32 12.72 -3.17
C ILE A 43 1.95 13.11 -2.63
N GLN A 44 1.48 14.33 -2.92
CA GLN A 44 0.15 14.79 -2.51
C GLN A 44 -0.96 13.96 -3.17
N ASP A 45 -0.86 13.68 -4.46
CA ASP A 45 -1.81 12.86 -5.21
C ASP A 45 -1.87 11.44 -4.66
N LEU A 46 -0.70 10.85 -4.39
CA LEU A 46 -0.60 9.53 -3.77
C LEU A 46 -1.26 9.51 -2.37
N LEU A 47 -1.02 10.51 -1.53
CA LEU A 47 -1.65 10.61 -0.21
C LEU A 47 -3.17 10.84 -0.30
N ALA A 48 -3.62 11.67 -1.23
CA ALA A 48 -5.03 11.92 -1.47
C ALA A 48 -5.74 10.64 -1.93
N LEU A 49 -5.13 9.90 -2.86
CA LEU A 49 -5.66 8.65 -3.37
C LEU A 49 -5.69 7.55 -2.30
N LYS A 50 -4.67 7.47 -1.43
CA LYS A 50 -4.65 6.53 -0.29
C LYS A 50 -5.83 6.75 0.64
N LYS A 51 -6.15 8.02 0.95
CA LYS A 51 -7.31 8.37 1.79
C LYS A 51 -8.62 7.96 1.13
N LYS A 52 -8.81 8.31 -0.15
CA LYS A 52 -10.00 7.93 -0.92
C LYS A 52 -10.19 6.41 -0.94
N TYR A 53 -9.12 5.68 -1.21
CA TYR A 53 -9.11 4.23 -1.26
C TYR A 53 -9.47 3.58 0.10
N GLN A 54 -8.90 4.09 1.20
CA GLN A 54 -9.22 3.60 2.54
C GLN A 54 -10.71 3.78 2.88
N VAL A 55 -11.29 4.94 2.55
CA VAL A 55 -12.72 5.21 2.75
C VAL A 55 -13.56 4.22 1.92
N LEU A 56 -13.18 3.99 0.66
CA LEU A 56 -13.87 3.08 -0.24
C LEU A 56 -13.91 1.63 0.29
N ILE A 57 -12.77 1.11 0.77
CA ILE A 57 -12.72 -0.24 1.37
C ILE A 57 -13.63 -0.30 2.59
N MET A 58 -13.57 0.67 3.50
CA MET A 58 -14.40 0.67 4.70
C MET A 58 -15.90 0.77 4.36
N GLN A 59 -16.26 1.52 3.32
CA GLN A 59 -17.62 1.61 2.81
C GLN A 59 -18.09 0.25 2.26
N LYS A 60 -17.26 -0.44 1.47
CA LYS A 60 -17.57 -1.78 0.94
C LYS A 60 -17.61 -2.85 2.05
N CYS A 61 -16.86 -2.68 3.14
CA CYS A 61 -16.90 -3.55 4.32
C CYS A 61 -18.07 -3.26 5.27
N SER A 62 -18.76 -2.12 5.12
CA SER A 62 -19.83 -1.70 6.05
C SER A 62 -20.95 -2.72 6.27
N PRO A 63 -21.38 -3.53 5.26
CA PRO A 63 -22.42 -4.54 5.46
C PRO A 63 -22.02 -5.64 6.46
N PHE A 64 -20.72 -5.86 6.66
CA PHE A 64 -20.17 -6.94 7.48
C PHE A 64 -19.87 -6.52 8.93
N LYS A 65 -20.16 -5.26 9.31
CA LYS A 65 -19.89 -4.69 10.65
C LYS A 65 -18.42 -4.79 11.08
N VAL A 66 -17.48 -4.72 10.13
CA VAL A 66 -16.04 -4.75 10.42
C VAL A 66 -15.59 -3.38 10.92
N LEU A 67 -15.26 -3.28 12.21
CA LEU A 67 -14.81 -2.03 12.83
C LEU A 67 -13.43 -1.56 12.32
N ARG A 68 -12.54 -2.51 12.03
CA ARG A 68 -11.17 -2.25 11.60
C ARG A 68 -10.73 -3.29 10.58
N MET A 69 -10.19 -2.82 9.46
CA MET A 69 -9.66 -3.71 8.42
C MET A 69 -8.29 -4.27 8.80
N TYR A 70 -8.15 -5.60 8.80
CA TYR A 70 -6.90 -6.31 9.04
C TYR A 70 -6.32 -6.79 7.71
N TYR A 71 -5.18 -6.23 7.31
CA TYR A 71 -4.47 -6.62 6.07
C TYR A 71 -3.50 -7.78 6.29
N GLN A 72 -2.91 -7.87 7.48
CA GLN A 72 -2.05 -8.99 7.86
C GLN A 72 -2.90 -10.17 8.32
N ASN A 73 -2.55 -11.36 7.84
CA ASN A 73 -3.29 -12.60 8.12
C ASN A 73 -4.79 -12.43 7.87
N PHE A 74 -5.14 -11.84 6.71
CA PHE A 74 -6.51 -11.54 6.31
C PHE A 74 -7.44 -12.75 6.52
N ASN A 75 -7.01 -13.93 6.07
CA ASN A 75 -7.72 -15.19 6.24
C ASN A 75 -8.11 -15.48 7.70
N ARG A 76 -7.18 -15.28 8.64
CA ARG A 76 -7.39 -15.56 10.06
C ARG A 76 -8.22 -14.49 10.78
N ASN A 77 -7.99 -13.22 10.45
CA ASN A 77 -8.62 -12.11 11.17
C ASN A 77 -9.98 -11.72 10.60
N ILE A 78 -10.19 -11.94 9.30
CA ILE A 78 -11.38 -11.51 8.58
C ILE A 78 -12.19 -12.73 8.13
N THR A 79 -11.63 -13.58 7.25
CA THR A 79 -12.40 -14.70 6.66
C THR A 79 -12.92 -15.66 7.73
N GLN A 80 -12.09 -16.05 8.70
CA GLN A 80 -12.50 -16.94 9.78
C GLN A 80 -13.60 -16.35 10.70
N LYS A 81 -13.68 -15.02 10.84
CA LYS A 81 -14.64 -14.38 11.77
C LYS A 81 -15.94 -13.95 11.11
N TYR A 82 -15.86 -13.51 9.87
CA TYR A 82 -16.97 -12.87 9.16
C TYR A 82 -17.42 -13.65 7.91
N HIS A 83 -16.73 -14.74 7.57
CA HIS A 83 -17.05 -15.66 6.48
C HIS A 83 -17.14 -14.96 5.12
N PHE A 84 -16.21 -14.04 4.83
CA PHE A 84 -16.09 -13.46 3.50
C PHE A 84 -14.66 -13.51 2.97
N VAL A 85 -14.56 -13.64 1.65
CA VAL A 85 -13.32 -13.70 0.88
C VAL A 85 -13.29 -12.53 -0.09
N LEU A 86 -12.08 -12.12 -0.42
CA LEU A 86 -11.82 -11.10 -1.41
C LEU A 86 -11.69 -11.77 -2.78
N ASP A 87 -12.59 -11.45 -3.69
CA ASP A 87 -12.59 -12.01 -5.04
C ASP A 87 -11.98 -11.02 -6.06
N ASN A 88 -11.35 -11.57 -7.10
CA ASN A 88 -10.78 -10.82 -8.24
C ASN A 88 -9.86 -9.67 -7.83
N TRP A 89 -8.94 -9.92 -6.90
CA TRP A 89 -7.97 -8.94 -6.47
C TRP A 89 -6.85 -8.76 -7.53
N PRO A 90 -6.55 -7.53 -7.98
CA PRO A 90 -5.63 -7.31 -9.11
C PRO A 90 -4.14 -7.44 -8.75
N LEU A 91 -3.80 -7.47 -7.46
CA LEU A 91 -2.40 -7.64 -7.01
C LEU A 91 -2.17 -9.06 -6.49
N SER A 92 -0.91 -9.50 -6.42
CA SER A 92 -0.58 -10.82 -5.89
C SER A 92 -0.85 -10.97 -4.39
N LYS A 93 -0.82 -9.86 -3.64
CA LYS A 93 -0.98 -9.85 -2.18
C LYS A 93 -1.93 -8.74 -1.76
N PHE A 94 -2.75 -9.03 -0.74
CA PHE A 94 -3.60 -8.04 -0.11
C PHE A 94 -2.79 -7.21 0.90
N ILE A 95 -2.57 -5.93 0.59
CA ILE A 95 -1.68 -5.04 1.36
C ILE A 95 -2.41 -3.78 1.83
N ALA A 96 -1.94 -3.22 2.95
CA ALA A 96 -2.49 -1.99 3.49
C ALA A 96 -2.24 -0.80 2.56
N PRO A 97 -3.21 0.14 2.42
CA PRO A 97 -3.04 1.36 1.63
C PRO A 97 -1.77 2.13 1.95
N SER A 98 -1.36 2.15 3.23
CA SER A 98 -0.14 2.84 3.68
C SER A 98 1.13 2.31 3.02
N ASN A 99 1.16 1.00 2.71
CA ASN A 99 2.36 0.30 2.25
C ASN A 99 2.51 0.32 0.72
N ILE A 100 1.48 0.73 -0.01
CA ILE A 100 1.54 0.89 -1.47
C ILE A 100 2.25 2.19 -1.79
N ASN A 101 3.42 2.13 -2.43
CA ASN A 101 4.19 3.33 -2.81
C ASN A 101 4.06 3.69 -4.29
N SER A 102 3.41 2.85 -5.08
CA SER A 102 3.15 3.09 -6.50
C SER A 102 1.79 3.76 -6.69
N LEU A 103 1.76 4.93 -7.33
CA LEU A 103 0.52 5.62 -7.69
C LEU A 103 -0.32 4.79 -8.66
N THR A 104 0.33 4.16 -9.64
CA THR A 104 -0.33 3.32 -10.64
C THR A 104 -1.02 2.11 -10.02
N GLU A 105 -0.35 1.39 -9.11
CA GLU A 105 -0.97 0.25 -8.40
C GLU A 105 -2.21 0.70 -7.60
N LEU A 106 -2.12 1.86 -6.95
CA LEU A 106 -3.21 2.40 -6.16
C LEU A 106 -4.39 2.85 -7.04
N GLN A 107 -4.13 3.39 -8.23
CA GLN A 107 -5.16 3.72 -9.23
C GLN A 107 -5.84 2.47 -9.77
N VAL A 108 -5.07 1.43 -10.11
CA VAL A 108 -5.62 0.14 -10.55
C VAL A 108 -6.52 -0.45 -9.49
N LEU A 109 -6.09 -0.44 -8.22
CA LEU A 109 -6.91 -0.88 -7.09
C LEU A 109 -8.18 -0.04 -6.96
N TYR A 110 -8.06 1.29 -6.95
CA TYR A 110 -9.21 2.17 -6.84
C TYR A 110 -10.25 1.90 -7.93
N ASN A 111 -9.80 1.79 -9.19
CA ASN A 111 -10.67 1.51 -10.32
C ASN A 111 -11.28 0.11 -10.25
N ALA A 112 -10.54 -0.91 -9.78
CA ALA A 112 -11.06 -2.27 -9.62
C ALA A 112 -12.20 -2.32 -8.58
N TRP A 113 -12.10 -1.55 -7.49
CA TRP A 113 -13.17 -1.44 -6.50
C TRP A 113 -14.35 -0.59 -6.95
N ASP A 114 -14.09 0.51 -7.65
CA ASP A 114 -15.12 1.41 -8.15
C ASP A 114 -15.97 0.73 -9.24
N SER A 115 -15.32 0.01 -10.15
CA SER A 115 -15.98 -0.83 -11.16
C SER A 115 -16.61 -2.12 -10.60
N ASN A 116 -16.43 -2.41 -9.30
CA ASN A 116 -16.81 -3.67 -8.67
C ASN A 116 -16.16 -4.93 -9.28
N ALA A 117 -15.05 -4.77 -10.01
CA ALA A 117 -14.25 -5.91 -10.45
C ALA A 117 -13.68 -6.68 -9.25
N SER A 118 -13.25 -5.97 -8.20
CA SER A 118 -12.90 -6.58 -6.91
C SER A 118 -14.03 -6.34 -5.91
N CYS A 119 -14.47 -7.39 -5.23
CA CYS A 119 -15.54 -7.30 -4.24
C CYS A 119 -15.32 -8.27 -3.07
N PHE A 120 -16.01 -7.98 -1.97
CA PHE A 120 -16.09 -8.89 -0.83
C PHE A 120 -17.26 -9.84 -1.06
N CYS A 121 -16.95 -11.12 -1.24
CA CYS A 121 -17.93 -12.18 -1.43
C CYS A 121 -18.14 -12.89 -0.10
N LYS A 122 -19.39 -12.92 0.38
CA LYS A 122 -19.77 -13.74 1.53
C LYS A 122 -19.78 -15.20 1.08
N LEU A 123 -19.06 -16.05 1.80
CA LEU A 123 -19.09 -17.49 1.59
C LEU A 123 -20.39 -18.06 2.16
N SER A 124 -20.96 -19.05 1.48
CA SER A 124 -21.96 -19.93 2.06
C SER A 124 -21.33 -20.83 3.14
N ASP A 125 -22.15 -21.42 4.00
CA ASP A 125 -21.66 -22.28 5.08
C ASP A 125 -20.94 -23.54 4.55
N GLU A 126 -21.34 -24.01 3.38
CA GLU A 126 -20.70 -25.16 2.70
C GLU A 126 -19.33 -24.77 2.14
N GLU A 127 -19.25 -23.64 1.44
CA GLU A 127 -17.97 -23.13 0.92
C GLU A 127 -17.01 -22.75 2.05
N TYR A 128 -17.52 -22.22 3.16
CA TYR A 128 -16.71 -21.89 4.34
C TYR A 128 -16.08 -23.14 4.95
N LYS A 129 -16.82 -24.25 5.08
CA LYS A 129 -16.26 -25.53 5.55
C LYS A 129 -15.19 -26.06 4.61
N ALA A 130 -15.43 -26.00 3.29
CA ALA A 130 -14.43 -26.42 2.30
C ALA A 130 -13.16 -25.54 2.38
N TRP A 131 -13.34 -24.23 2.55
CA TRP A 131 -12.26 -23.29 2.74
C TRP A 131 -11.48 -23.57 4.04
N GLU A 132 -12.16 -23.88 5.15
CA GLU A 132 -11.54 -24.17 6.44
C GLU A 132 -10.67 -25.43 6.37
N VAL A 133 -11.17 -26.51 5.75
CA VAL A 133 -10.39 -27.74 5.53
C VAL A 133 -9.15 -27.43 4.70
N LYS A 134 -9.29 -26.70 3.59
CA LYS A 134 -8.16 -26.33 2.73
C LYS A 134 -7.14 -25.48 3.48
N ASN A 135 -7.58 -24.43 4.17
CA ASN A 135 -6.69 -23.54 4.92
C ASN A 135 -5.99 -24.29 6.07
N PHE A 136 -6.65 -25.25 6.71
CA PHE A 136 -6.01 -26.10 7.72
C PHE A 136 -4.98 -27.04 7.12
N THR A 137 -5.28 -27.68 5.98
CA THR A 137 -4.33 -28.53 5.25
C THR A 137 -3.10 -27.73 4.80
N ASP A 138 -3.28 -26.50 4.29
CA ASP A 138 -2.18 -25.63 3.86
C ASP A 138 -1.27 -25.25 5.04
N VAL A 139 -1.85 -24.95 6.20
CA VAL A 139 -1.09 -24.65 7.44
C VAL A 139 -0.34 -25.89 7.93
N LEU A 140 -0.96 -27.06 7.87
CA LEU A 140 -0.33 -28.33 8.26
C LEU A 140 0.84 -28.67 7.33
N ALA A 141 0.66 -28.54 6.01
CA ALA A 141 1.70 -28.76 5.02
C ALA A 141 2.89 -27.81 5.23
N LEU A 142 2.63 -26.53 5.50
CA LEU A 142 3.68 -25.56 5.79
C LEU A 142 4.45 -25.93 7.07
N ALA A 143 3.77 -26.41 8.12
CA ALA A 143 4.41 -26.85 9.35
C ALA A 143 5.32 -28.07 9.14
N SER A 144 4.91 -29.02 8.29
CA SER A 144 5.74 -30.18 7.94
C SER A 144 7.02 -29.78 7.20
N THR A 145 6.96 -28.84 6.25
CA THR A 145 8.15 -28.41 5.49
C THR A 145 9.25 -27.78 6.34
N LEU A 146 8.93 -27.26 7.53
CA LEU A 146 9.93 -26.65 8.41
C LEU A 146 10.75 -27.67 9.21
N HIS A 147 10.30 -28.92 9.34
CA HIS A 147 11.03 -29.95 10.12
C HIS A 147 12.05 -30.74 9.29
N ASP A 148 11.97 -30.70 7.96
CA ASP A 148 12.89 -31.45 7.09
C ASP A 148 14.14 -30.64 6.65
N ALA A 149 14.17 -29.32 6.87
CA ALA A 149 15.29 -28.48 6.44
C ALA A 149 16.54 -28.57 7.33
N ASP A 150 16.46 -29.20 8.50
CA ASP A 150 17.57 -29.31 9.46
C ASP A 150 18.28 -30.69 9.44
N LYS A 151 17.96 -31.59 8.49
CA LYS A 151 18.47 -32.97 8.48
C LYS A 151 19.42 -33.35 7.32
N GLU A 152 19.71 -32.44 6.40
CA GLU A 152 20.61 -32.70 5.26
C GLU A 152 21.93 -31.95 5.42
N ASP A 153 22.76 -32.34 6.39
CA ASP A 153 24.21 -31.99 6.37
C ASP A 153 25.11 -32.93 7.19
N LEU A 154 24.64 -34.15 7.51
CA LEU A 154 25.45 -35.15 8.19
C LEU A 154 25.31 -36.51 7.50
N ILE A 155 26.15 -36.76 6.49
CA ILE A 155 27.09 -37.90 6.41
C ILE A 155 27.70 -37.99 4.99
N ALA A 156 29.00 -37.71 4.92
CA ALA A 156 30.07 -38.49 4.27
C ALA A 156 31.28 -37.55 4.14
N GLU A 157 32.31 -37.63 4.96
CA GLU A 157 33.23 -38.77 5.01
C GLU A 157 33.84 -39.01 6.40
N GLY A 158 34.27 -40.24 6.67
CA GLY A 158 35.35 -40.49 7.64
C GLY A 158 34.99 -41.37 8.81
N GLU A 159 35.28 -42.64 8.63
CA GLU A 159 35.36 -43.73 9.60
C GLU A 159 36.30 -43.41 10.80
N ASN A 160 35.92 -43.92 12.00
CA ASN A 160 36.72 -44.21 13.20
C ASN A 160 36.71 -43.28 14.45
N ASN A 161 36.26 -43.92 15.55
CA ASN A 161 36.61 -43.80 16.99
C ASN A 161 35.92 -42.80 17.95
N ALA A 162 35.16 -43.40 18.87
CA ALA A 162 35.09 -43.21 20.34
C ALA A 162 34.58 -41.88 20.98
N PRO A 163 33.99 -41.93 22.21
CA PRO A 163 33.12 -40.88 22.73
C PRO A 163 33.82 -39.89 23.68
N GLY A 164 33.52 -38.60 23.52
CA GLY A 164 33.91 -37.52 24.44
C GLY A 164 32.93 -36.35 24.41
N PRO A 165 32.46 -35.81 25.55
CA PRO A 165 31.44 -34.76 25.57
C PRO A 165 32.06 -33.38 25.79
N GLN A 166 31.94 -32.41 24.86
CA GLN A 166 32.03 -30.97 25.19
C GLN A 166 31.24 -30.04 24.24
N LEU A 167 30.34 -29.28 24.88
CA LEU A 167 30.03 -27.84 24.76
C LEU A 167 30.11 -27.16 23.37
N LEU A 168 28.95 -26.78 22.85
CA LEU A 168 28.80 -25.98 21.62
C LEU A 168 28.85 -24.48 21.90
N SER A 169 29.74 -23.82 21.16
CA SER A 169 29.89 -22.37 21.01
C SER A 169 29.14 -21.92 19.75
N ASN A 170 28.31 -20.89 19.89
CA ASN A 170 27.49 -20.32 18.81
C ASN A 170 28.36 -19.61 17.76
N SER A 171 28.25 -20.01 16.50
CA SER A 171 28.76 -19.25 15.37
C SER A 171 27.66 -18.99 14.32
N VAL A 172 27.62 -17.72 13.91
CA VAL A 172 26.63 -17.05 13.06
C VAL A 172 26.84 -17.42 11.59
N PRO A 173 25.79 -17.76 10.81
CA PRO A 173 25.97 -18.03 9.40
C PRO A 173 26.12 -16.75 8.57
N LYS A 174 27.16 -16.76 7.74
CA LYS A 174 27.60 -15.72 6.82
C LYS A 174 26.75 -15.75 5.55
N SER A 175 26.11 -14.63 5.25
CA SER A 175 25.26 -14.39 4.07
C SER A 175 26.07 -14.45 2.77
N PRO A 176 25.61 -15.17 1.72
CA PRO A 176 26.30 -15.21 0.43
C PRO A 176 26.03 -13.93 -0.38
N ALA A 177 27.12 -13.41 -0.96
CA ALA A 177 27.17 -12.21 -1.78
C ALA A 177 26.53 -12.43 -3.16
N ASN A 178 25.68 -11.49 -3.58
CA ASN A 178 25.16 -11.40 -4.94
C ASN A 178 26.28 -11.03 -5.94
N PRO A 179 26.32 -11.65 -7.14
CA PRO A 179 27.21 -11.22 -8.21
C PRO A 179 26.76 -9.88 -8.83
N PRO A 180 27.70 -9.06 -9.33
CA PRO A 180 27.40 -7.76 -9.94
C PRO A 180 26.76 -7.93 -11.33
N LEU A 181 25.63 -7.25 -11.53
CA LEU A 181 24.94 -7.11 -12.81
C LEU A 181 25.82 -6.32 -13.79
N GLN A 182 26.07 -6.92 -14.96
CA GLN A 182 26.67 -6.25 -16.11
C GLN A 182 25.64 -5.31 -16.77
N PRO A 183 26.03 -4.10 -17.21
CA PRO A 183 25.20 -3.27 -18.07
C PRO A 183 25.18 -3.85 -19.50
N SER A 184 23.98 -4.08 -20.04
CA SER A 184 23.77 -4.33 -21.47
C SER A 184 23.72 -3.00 -22.20
N ASP A 185 24.62 -2.84 -23.17
CA ASP A 185 24.63 -1.76 -24.14
C ASP A 185 23.47 -1.93 -25.12
N CYS A 186 22.46 -1.05 -25.03
CA CYS A 186 21.53 -0.80 -26.13
C CYS A 186 21.89 0.54 -26.77
N ASP A 187 22.66 0.43 -27.85
CA ASP A 187 23.00 1.52 -28.76
C ASP A 187 21.72 1.94 -29.51
N ALA A 188 21.15 3.07 -29.11
CA ALA A 188 20.10 3.77 -29.83
C ALA A 188 20.51 5.24 -29.96
N SER A 189 21.40 5.47 -30.92
CA SER A 189 21.75 6.78 -31.44
C SER A 189 20.51 7.53 -31.94
N ILE A 190 20.03 8.47 -31.13
CA ILE A 190 19.15 9.56 -31.56
C ILE A 190 19.90 10.86 -31.27
N ALA A 191 20.33 11.52 -32.34
CA ALA A 191 21.00 12.80 -32.34
C ALA A 191 20.17 13.85 -31.59
N ALA A 192 20.73 14.40 -30.52
CA ALA A 192 20.23 15.57 -29.82
C ALA A 192 20.94 16.84 -30.36
N PRO A 193 20.21 17.96 -30.55
CA PRO A 193 20.81 19.23 -30.91
C PRO A 193 21.54 19.86 -29.71
N GLU A 194 22.72 20.37 -30.03
CA GLU A 194 23.73 21.03 -29.21
C GLU A 194 23.19 22.29 -28.48
N PRO A 195 23.26 22.36 -27.13
CA PRO A 195 23.04 23.62 -26.43
C PRO A 195 24.32 24.46 -26.39
N THR A 196 24.23 25.64 -26.98
CA THR A 196 25.22 26.70 -26.98
C THR A 196 25.74 27.01 -25.57
N GLN A 197 27.06 27.08 -25.46
CA GLN A 197 27.81 27.42 -24.24
C GLN A 197 27.46 28.83 -23.74
N THR A 198 26.95 28.91 -22.51
CA THR A 198 26.83 30.19 -21.79
C THR A 198 28.13 30.52 -21.08
N GLN A 199 28.64 31.71 -21.37
CA GLN A 199 29.93 32.23 -20.90
C GLN A 199 29.99 32.43 -19.38
N LYS A 200 31.16 32.07 -18.84
CA LYS A 200 31.59 32.24 -17.46
C LYS A 200 31.94 33.70 -17.19
N CYS A 201 30.99 34.51 -16.70
CA CYS A 201 31.31 35.82 -16.11
C CYS A 201 31.74 35.65 -14.64
N LYS A 202 33.01 35.95 -14.39
CA LYS A 202 33.61 36.08 -13.06
C LYS A 202 33.43 37.54 -12.64
N VAL A 203 32.61 37.81 -11.61
CA VAL A 203 32.47 39.13 -10.97
C VAL A 203 32.77 38.99 -9.47
N PRO A 204 33.60 39.88 -8.89
CA PRO A 204 33.96 39.83 -7.48
C PRO A 204 33.03 40.68 -6.58
N SER A 205 33.21 40.47 -5.27
CA SER A 205 32.85 41.29 -4.11
C SER A 205 31.44 41.23 -3.53
N GLU A 206 31.38 40.51 -2.39
CA GLU A 206 30.76 40.89 -1.12
C GLU A 206 29.60 41.90 -1.14
N THR A 207 28.39 41.38 -0.93
CA THR A 207 27.26 42.14 -0.36
C THR A 207 26.32 41.15 0.35
N PRO A 208 25.79 41.46 1.55
CA PRO A 208 24.94 40.53 2.30
C PRO A 208 23.67 40.16 1.52
N ALA A 209 23.55 38.88 1.22
CA ALA A 209 22.50 38.28 0.41
C ALA A 209 21.09 38.43 1.03
N GLY A 210 20.38 39.49 0.65
CA GLY A 210 18.93 39.57 0.72
C GLY A 210 18.31 38.89 -0.50
N SER A 211 17.49 37.85 -0.29
CA SER A 211 16.72 37.23 -1.37
C SER A 211 15.65 38.21 -1.86
N VAL A 212 15.87 38.79 -3.04
CA VAL A 212 14.89 39.63 -3.74
C VAL A 212 14.12 38.74 -4.71
N VAL A 213 12.79 38.77 -4.64
CA VAL A 213 11.89 38.06 -5.57
C VAL A 213 11.17 39.13 -6.39
N PHE A 214 11.13 38.96 -7.72
CA PHE A 214 10.47 39.88 -8.64
C PHE A 214 9.00 39.47 -8.84
N THR A 215 8.08 40.44 -8.83
CA THR A 215 6.67 40.22 -9.19
C THR A 215 6.49 40.21 -10.71
N MET A 216 5.33 39.77 -11.21
CA MET A 216 5.06 39.70 -12.65
C MET A 216 5.14 41.05 -13.37
N ASP A 217 5.01 42.16 -12.64
CA ASP A 217 5.18 43.53 -13.18
C ASP A 217 6.65 44.01 -13.18
N GLY A 218 7.61 43.13 -12.85
CA GLY A 218 9.04 43.44 -12.80
C GLY A 218 9.48 44.26 -11.58
N ALA A 219 8.58 44.54 -10.64
CA ALA A 219 8.92 45.27 -9.42
C ALA A 219 9.66 44.36 -8.41
N PRO A 220 10.78 44.80 -7.81
CA PRO A 220 11.48 44.02 -6.80
C PRO A 220 10.70 44.04 -5.48
N MET A 221 10.20 42.88 -5.04
CA MET A 221 9.52 42.74 -3.75
C MET A 221 10.49 42.20 -2.72
N GLN A 222 10.77 42.99 -1.68
CA GLN A 222 11.58 42.55 -0.55
C GLN A 222 10.78 41.57 0.30
N VAL A 223 11.18 40.30 0.29
CA VAL A 223 10.58 39.28 1.15
C VAL A 223 11.08 39.50 2.58
N THR A 224 10.29 40.24 3.37
CA THR A 224 10.56 40.36 4.80
C THR A 224 10.33 38.99 5.44
N LYS A 225 11.39 38.42 6.04
CA LYS A 225 11.28 37.15 6.79
C LYS A 225 10.29 37.37 7.94
N LYS A 226 9.09 36.80 7.79
CA LYS A 226 8.09 36.78 8.87
C LYS A 226 8.72 36.07 10.07
N SER A 227 8.89 36.79 11.18
CA SER A 227 9.44 36.22 12.40
C SER A 227 8.57 35.04 12.83
N ARG A 228 9.22 33.89 13.01
CA ARG A 228 8.54 32.67 13.45
C ARG A 228 7.98 32.93 14.84
N ARG A 229 6.67 32.76 15.03
CA ARG A 229 6.03 32.87 16.34
C ARG A 229 6.76 31.93 17.31
N GLU A 230 7.29 32.49 18.40
CA GLU A 230 7.82 31.66 19.48
C GLU A 230 6.69 30.80 20.04
N HIS A 231 6.96 29.50 20.17
CA HIS A 231 5.97 28.57 20.68
C HIS A 231 5.69 28.91 22.14
N THR A 232 4.43 29.07 22.53
CA THR A 232 3.99 29.45 23.89
C THR A 232 4.39 28.46 24.98
N ASP A 233 4.92 27.30 24.60
CA ASP A 233 5.37 26.23 25.50
C ASP A 233 6.85 26.36 25.91
N LYS A 234 7.54 27.41 25.43
CA LYS A 234 8.94 27.65 25.76
C LYS A 234 9.04 28.14 27.22
N GLY A 235 9.15 27.20 28.16
CA GLY A 235 9.33 27.46 29.59
C GLY A 235 8.34 26.76 30.52
N ILE A 236 7.36 26.02 30.00
CA ILE A 236 6.43 25.26 30.84
C ILE A 236 7.14 23.98 31.29
N LYS A 237 7.51 23.94 32.58
CA LYS A 237 8.00 22.71 33.21
C LYS A 237 6.85 21.72 33.28
N HIS A 238 6.82 20.75 32.37
CA HIS A 238 5.90 19.62 32.48
C HIS A 238 6.16 18.91 33.82
N GLY A 239 5.15 18.90 34.67
CA GLY A 239 5.23 18.30 36.00
C GLY A 239 5.53 16.80 35.95
N PRO A 240 5.99 16.21 37.07
CA PRO A 240 6.36 14.81 37.14
C PRO A 240 5.19 13.92 36.72
N CYS A 241 5.39 13.18 35.62
CA CYS A 241 4.42 12.26 35.06
C CYS A 241 4.20 11.13 36.08
N LYS A 242 3.07 11.16 36.80
CA LYS A 242 2.67 10.09 37.73
C LYS A 242 2.48 8.80 36.93
N LYS A 243 3.46 7.90 37.02
CA LYS A 243 3.28 6.47 36.70
C LYS A 243 2.08 5.96 37.49
N LYS A 244 0.96 5.70 36.80
CA LYS A 244 -0.14 4.94 37.37
C LYS A 244 0.36 3.52 37.55
N GLY A 245 0.57 3.13 38.80
CA GLY A 245 0.89 1.77 39.18
C GLY A 245 -0.24 0.82 38.83
N ASP A 246 0.15 -0.38 38.43
CA ASP A 246 -0.70 -1.53 38.20
C ASP A 246 -1.52 -1.84 39.45
N ALA A 247 -2.84 -1.58 39.37
CA ALA A 247 -3.80 -2.11 40.31
C ALA A 247 -4.42 -3.36 39.69
N LEU A 248 -3.92 -4.53 40.09
CA LEU A 248 -4.69 -5.77 40.05
C LEU A 248 -5.97 -5.55 40.84
N ALA A 249 -7.12 -5.54 40.15
CA ALA A 249 -8.42 -5.65 40.79
C ALA A 249 -9.16 -6.84 40.17
N VAL A 250 -9.14 -7.93 40.94
CA VAL A 250 -10.13 -9.01 40.91
C VAL A 250 -11.49 -8.38 41.19
N VAL A 251 -12.43 -8.45 40.23
CA VAL A 251 -13.86 -8.29 40.51
C VAL A 251 -14.66 -9.35 39.75
N SER A 252 -15.32 -10.14 40.57
CA SER A 252 -16.30 -11.16 40.26
C SER A 252 -17.65 -10.55 39.83
N SER A 253 -18.34 -11.26 38.93
CA SER A 253 -19.80 -11.39 38.73
C SER A 253 -20.73 -10.17 38.84
N LYS A 254 -21.56 -9.95 37.80
CA LYS A 254 -23.03 -10.17 37.76
C LYS A 254 -23.63 -9.45 36.53
N GLY A 255 -24.40 -10.18 35.71
CA GLY A 255 -25.07 -9.65 34.52
C GLY A 255 -26.21 -8.68 34.82
N PRO A 256 -26.79 -8.09 33.76
CA PRO A 256 -28.21 -8.36 33.51
C PRO A 256 -28.51 -8.66 32.04
N SER A 257 -29.32 -9.71 31.85
CA SER A 257 -30.07 -9.96 30.62
C SER A 257 -30.95 -8.75 30.28
N HIS A 258 -30.81 -8.23 29.07
CA HIS A 258 -31.89 -7.50 28.41
C HIS A 258 -32.15 -8.15 27.06
N SER A 259 -33.20 -8.96 27.04
CA SER A 259 -33.86 -9.43 25.84
C SER A 259 -34.66 -8.26 25.26
N THR A 260 -34.35 -7.88 24.02
CA THR A 260 -35.31 -7.20 23.15
C THR A 260 -35.21 -7.84 21.78
N ASP A 261 -36.13 -8.76 21.58
CA ASP A 261 -36.62 -9.25 20.31
C ASP A 261 -37.02 -8.05 19.44
N ASN A 262 -36.36 -7.89 18.29
CA ASN A 262 -36.84 -7.04 17.20
C ASN A 262 -36.61 -7.78 15.89
N THR A 263 -37.39 -8.86 15.76
CA THR A 263 -37.79 -9.44 14.49
C THR A 263 -38.75 -8.49 13.80
N ARG A 264 -38.27 -7.74 12.79
CA ARG A 264 -39.02 -7.46 11.55
C ARG A 264 -38.26 -6.61 10.54
N ASP A 265 -38.39 -7.07 9.30
CA ASP A 265 -38.27 -6.32 8.05
C ASP A 265 -36.89 -5.82 7.63
N LEU A 266 -36.30 -6.55 6.67
CA LEU A 266 -35.68 -6.00 5.45
C LEU A 266 -35.28 -7.16 4.50
N LEU A 267 -36.30 -7.86 3.99
CA LEU A 267 -36.22 -8.65 2.76
C LEU A 267 -36.35 -7.67 1.59
N ASN A 268 -35.24 -7.14 1.10
CA ASN A 268 -35.09 -6.67 -0.29
C ASN A 268 -33.62 -6.33 -0.56
N ALA A 269 -32.81 -7.37 -0.74
CA ALA A 269 -31.53 -7.24 -1.43
C ALA A 269 -31.72 -7.71 -2.88
N PRO A 270 -31.35 -6.91 -3.89
CA PRO A 270 -31.40 -7.36 -5.28
C PRO A 270 -30.43 -8.54 -5.48
N PRO A 271 -30.80 -9.54 -6.29
CA PRO A 271 -29.93 -10.67 -6.58
C PRO A 271 -28.67 -10.17 -7.31
N CYS A 272 -27.50 -10.39 -6.70
CA CYS A 272 -26.22 -10.27 -7.38
C CYS A 272 -26.25 -11.23 -8.57
N GLY A 273 -26.31 -10.69 -9.79
CA GLY A 273 -26.35 -11.45 -11.02
C GLY A 273 -25.12 -12.33 -11.15
N GLY A 274 -25.31 -13.64 -11.00
CA GLY A 274 -24.31 -14.64 -11.33
C GLY A 274 -24.03 -14.61 -12.83
N MET A 275 -22.85 -14.16 -13.21
CA MET A 275 -22.33 -14.37 -14.56
C MET A 275 -21.94 -15.84 -14.69
N HIS A 276 -22.77 -16.62 -15.37
CA HIS A 276 -22.48 -17.98 -15.77
C HIS A 276 -21.36 -17.94 -16.82
N ILE A 277 -20.15 -18.32 -16.43
CA ILE A 277 -19.04 -18.56 -17.37
C ILE A 277 -19.16 -20.01 -17.82
N THR A 278 -19.72 -20.20 -19.01
CA THR A 278 -19.71 -21.50 -19.69
C THR A 278 -18.34 -21.66 -20.35
N LEU A 279 -17.59 -22.68 -19.94
CA LEU A 279 -16.32 -23.11 -20.56
C LEU A 279 -16.55 -23.80 -21.91
#